data_AF-S9RDS5-F1
#
_entry.id   AF-S9RDS5-F1
#
_cell.length_a   1.000
_cell.length_b   1.000
_cell.length_c   1.000
_cell.angle_alpha   90.00
_cell.angle_beta   90.00
_cell.angle_gamma   90.00
#
_symmetry.space_group_name_H-M   'P 1'
#
loop_
_entity.id
_entity.type
_entity.pdbx_description
1 polymer ?
#
loop_
_entity_poly.entity_id
_entity_poly.type
_entity_poly.pdbx_seq_one_letter_code
_entity_poly.pdbx_strand_id
1 'polypeptide(L)'
;MPDIQTWGWYSPSPWPGYDPANQSNLDARGDGLSVDPAGYLEFTMRDADGDGRLWDHDSDDVHSPTPGEYVIGPTTTLNPQEIALYAGSTAVIGGVTYTGLDIEVTLFDDGTWGARLMDHSIPPGTHHDYVTSVTLGTWNGVEYDGIWTSGVDQPFVCFTAGTRIAVPGGTRAVEDLCPGDAVMTLDHGQQPVRWVAQRRIGPGGRGAPLQIASGLLGNGRAVHLSPQHRVLLGGHRILRRFSTPEVLVAVTHLQREGEVSRIRASCTRYVHLLLDRHEIVLADGLLTETLLPGPQALAMLPERDRWQLVARLPALSDGPEGVPAPGAPLSQRQAGAPACPPPASEPRPAAPRSGASSLRERLACAGARTAGGLTALRPGW
;
A
#
# COMPACT_ATOMS: atom_id res chain seq x y z
N MET A 1 -15.92 1.59 -3.67
CA MET A 1 -15.78 1.99 -5.09
C MET A 1 -14.81 3.17 -5.18
N PRO A 2 -13.50 2.94 -5.09
CA PRO A 2 -12.57 4.00 -5.44
C PRO A 2 -12.37 3.98 -6.97
N ASP A 3 -12.97 4.93 -7.68
CA ASP A 3 -12.35 5.38 -8.94
C ASP A 3 -10.94 5.86 -8.62
N ILE A 4 -9.97 5.43 -9.42
CA ILE A 4 -8.60 5.91 -9.29
C ILE A 4 -8.21 6.63 -10.55
N GLN A 5 -7.81 7.89 -10.39
CA GLN A 5 -7.27 8.68 -11.48
C GLN A 5 -5.79 8.39 -11.63
N THR A 6 -5.41 8.07 -12.86
CA THR A 6 -4.02 7.98 -13.30
C THR A 6 -3.85 8.79 -14.59
N TRP A 7 -2.65 8.82 -15.13
CA TRP A 7 -2.32 9.56 -16.33
C TRP A 7 -1.32 8.80 -17.19
N GLY A 8 -1.29 9.12 -18.47
CA GLY A 8 -0.37 8.52 -19.43
C GLY A 8 -0.72 9.02 -20.83
N TRP A 9 -0.40 8.20 -21.83
CA TRP A 9 -0.68 8.49 -23.23
C TRP A 9 -1.56 7.40 -23.82
N TYR A 10 -2.52 7.79 -24.64
CA TYR A 10 -3.38 6.87 -25.37
C TYR A 10 -3.11 6.99 -26.86
N SER A 11 -2.97 5.84 -27.49
CA SER A 11 -2.95 5.70 -28.93
C SER A 11 -4.31 5.19 -29.40
N PRO A 12 -5.07 6.00 -30.17
CA PRO A 12 -6.29 5.52 -30.81
C PRO A 12 -6.01 4.63 -32.02
N SER A 13 -4.73 4.47 -32.42
CA SER A 13 -4.33 3.56 -33.49
C SER A 13 -4.08 2.17 -32.91
N PRO A 14 -4.43 1.10 -33.65
CA PRO A 14 -4.17 -0.27 -33.21
C PRO A 14 -2.69 -0.53 -32.90
N TRP A 15 -2.43 -1.41 -31.93
CA TRP A 15 -1.09 -1.90 -31.66
C TRP A 15 -0.42 -2.52 -32.91
N PRO A 16 0.92 -2.39 -33.10
CA PRO A 16 1.60 -2.91 -34.28
C PRO A 16 1.38 -4.42 -34.53
N GLY A 17 0.64 -4.72 -35.60
CA GLY A 17 0.29 -6.10 -35.95
C GLY A 17 -0.73 -6.73 -35.00
N TYR A 18 -1.59 -5.91 -34.39
CA TYR A 18 -2.75 -6.35 -33.63
C TYR A 18 -3.60 -7.33 -34.46
N ASP A 19 -3.90 -8.47 -33.85
CA ASP A 19 -4.85 -9.46 -34.35
C ASP A 19 -5.84 -9.76 -33.22
N PRO A 20 -7.15 -9.46 -33.38
CA PRO A 20 -8.15 -9.70 -32.34
C PRO A 20 -8.38 -11.19 -32.06
N ALA A 21 -7.88 -12.11 -32.90
CA ALA A 21 -7.90 -13.54 -32.64
C ALA A 21 -6.64 -14.05 -31.92
N ASN A 22 -5.60 -13.22 -31.83
CA ASN A 22 -4.40 -13.49 -31.07
C ASN A 22 -4.59 -12.93 -29.66
N GLN A 23 -4.17 -13.69 -28.65
CA GLN A 23 -4.28 -13.26 -27.26
C GLN A 23 -3.02 -12.48 -26.86
N SER A 24 -1.83 -12.98 -27.19
CA SER A 24 -0.55 -12.31 -26.93
C SER A 24 -0.11 -11.39 -28.09
N ASN A 25 -0.63 -10.15 -28.12
CA ASN A 25 -0.29 -9.13 -29.10
C ASN A 25 0.87 -8.23 -28.67
N LEU A 26 1.07 -8.00 -27.38
CA LEU A 26 2.16 -7.19 -26.83
C LEU A 26 3.45 -8.01 -26.78
N ASP A 27 4.41 -7.62 -27.60
CA ASP A 27 5.67 -8.33 -27.72
C ASP A 27 6.79 -7.38 -28.18
N ALA A 28 7.93 -7.95 -28.60
CA ALA A 28 9.08 -7.20 -29.09
C ALA A 28 8.80 -6.32 -30.33
N ARG A 29 7.62 -6.40 -30.99
CA ARG A 29 7.22 -5.43 -32.02
C ARG A 29 7.00 -4.03 -31.46
N GLY A 30 6.75 -3.91 -30.15
CA GLY A 30 6.70 -2.64 -29.45
C GLY A 30 8.07 -2.01 -29.19
N ASP A 31 9.17 -2.75 -29.40
CA ASP A 31 10.50 -2.27 -29.08
C ASP A 31 10.88 -1.02 -29.91
N GLY A 32 11.25 0.05 -29.23
CA GLY A 32 11.57 1.33 -29.87
C GLY A 32 10.36 2.08 -30.44
N LEU A 33 9.12 1.64 -30.16
CA LEU A 33 7.93 2.32 -30.61
C LEU A 33 7.83 3.73 -30.00
N SER A 34 7.52 4.73 -30.84
CA SER A 34 7.30 6.10 -30.38
C SER A 34 5.89 6.24 -29.82
N VAL A 35 5.78 6.78 -28.61
CA VAL A 35 4.50 7.17 -28.01
C VAL A 35 4.32 8.67 -28.25
N ASP A 36 3.17 9.07 -28.81
CA ASP A 36 2.89 10.48 -29.10
C ASP A 36 2.57 11.25 -27.80
N PRO A 37 3.39 12.24 -27.40
CA PRO A 37 3.11 13.03 -26.21
C PRO A 37 1.81 13.83 -26.28
N ALA A 38 1.32 14.14 -27.49
CA ALA A 38 0.04 14.82 -27.68
C ALA A 38 -1.16 13.92 -27.33
N GLY A 39 -0.95 12.60 -27.27
CA GLY A 39 -1.93 11.62 -26.81
C GLY A 39 -2.14 11.59 -25.29
N TYR A 40 -1.65 12.58 -24.54
CA TYR A 40 -1.81 12.63 -23.08
C TYR A 40 -3.30 12.66 -22.68
N LEU A 41 -3.64 11.87 -21.66
CA LEU A 41 -4.90 12.04 -20.91
C LEU A 41 -4.77 11.56 -19.47
N GLU A 42 -5.77 11.95 -18.69
CA GLU A 42 -6.06 11.34 -17.40
C GLU A 42 -7.04 10.17 -17.61
N PHE A 43 -6.65 8.98 -17.18
CA PHE A 43 -7.48 7.79 -17.19
C PHE A 43 -8.18 7.66 -15.84
N THR A 44 -9.43 7.18 -15.85
CA THR A 44 -10.08 6.72 -14.62
C THR A 44 -10.14 5.20 -14.63
N MET A 45 -9.48 4.56 -13.67
CA MET A 45 -9.56 3.13 -13.44
C MET A 45 -10.70 2.85 -12.45
N ARG A 46 -11.69 2.10 -12.92
CA ARG A 46 -12.83 1.66 -12.13
C ARG A 46 -12.48 0.30 -11.53
N ASP A 47 -12.11 0.32 -10.26
CA ASP A 47 -11.91 -0.88 -9.43
C ASP A 47 -13.23 -1.16 -8.68
N ALA A 48 -13.96 -2.17 -9.14
CA ALA A 48 -15.33 -2.43 -8.68
C ALA A 48 -15.36 -3.08 -7.29
N ASP A 49 -14.46 -4.03 -7.03
CA ASP A 49 -14.40 -4.77 -5.78
C ASP A 49 -13.42 -4.15 -4.76
N GLY A 50 -12.58 -3.22 -5.20
CA GLY A 50 -11.62 -2.50 -4.36
C GLY A 50 -10.40 -3.33 -4.00
N ASP A 51 -10.07 -4.37 -4.76
CA ASP A 51 -8.90 -5.21 -4.53
C ASP A 51 -7.58 -4.53 -4.95
N GLY A 52 -7.67 -3.42 -5.69
CA GLY A 52 -6.55 -2.61 -6.19
C GLY A 52 -5.94 -3.11 -7.50
N ARG A 53 -6.66 -3.96 -8.25
CA ARG A 53 -6.27 -4.52 -9.54
C ARG A 53 -7.41 -4.40 -10.55
N LEU A 54 -7.04 -4.29 -11.82
CA LEU A 54 -7.93 -4.46 -12.98
C LEU A 54 -7.38 -5.64 -13.74
N TRP A 55 -8.01 -6.80 -13.60
CA TRP A 55 -7.64 -7.98 -14.37
C TRP A 55 -7.91 -7.73 -15.86
N ASP A 56 -7.05 -8.26 -16.71
CA ASP A 56 -7.26 -8.22 -18.15
C ASP A 56 -8.22 -9.30 -18.62
N HIS A 57 -8.56 -9.23 -19.91
CA HIS A 57 -9.54 -10.06 -20.58
C HIS A 57 -8.89 -11.23 -21.33
N ASP A 58 -7.58 -11.46 -21.17
CA ASP A 58 -6.94 -12.62 -21.77
C ASP A 58 -7.54 -13.92 -21.21
N SER A 59 -7.93 -14.83 -22.10
CA SER A 59 -8.57 -16.09 -21.72
C SER A 59 -7.59 -17.20 -21.39
N ASP A 60 -6.28 -17.00 -21.58
CA ASP A 60 -5.25 -17.95 -21.15
C ASP A 60 -4.71 -17.70 -19.73
N ASP A 61 -5.14 -16.62 -19.09
CA ASP A 61 -4.76 -16.29 -17.73
C ASP A 61 -5.53 -17.06 -16.64
N VAL A 62 -4.88 -17.18 -15.48
CA VAL A 62 -5.44 -17.91 -14.32
C VAL A 62 -6.56 -17.11 -13.64
N HIS A 63 -6.60 -15.80 -13.87
CA HIS A 63 -7.52 -14.87 -13.25
C HIS A 63 -8.47 -14.31 -14.31
N SER A 64 -9.66 -13.90 -13.89
CA SER A 64 -10.69 -13.40 -14.81
C SER A 64 -11.17 -12.03 -14.35
N PRO A 65 -11.57 -11.17 -15.29
CA PRO A 65 -12.05 -9.83 -14.99
C PRO A 65 -13.26 -9.84 -14.06
N THR A 66 -13.19 -9.03 -13.00
CA THR A 66 -14.33 -8.85 -12.11
C THR A 66 -15.38 -7.98 -12.81
N PRO A 67 -16.67 -8.37 -12.81
CA PRO A 67 -17.71 -7.56 -13.43
C PRO A 67 -17.73 -6.12 -12.90
N GLY A 68 -17.58 -5.16 -13.81
CA GLY A 68 -17.57 -3.74 -13.50
C GLY A 68 -16.18 -3.13 -13.34
N GLU A 69 -15.10 -3.89 -13.61
CA GLU A 69 -13.75 -3.36 -13.74
C GLU A 69 -13.46 -2.89 -15.17
N TYR A 70 -12.93 -1.68 -15.32
CA TYR A 70 -12.57 -1.13 -16.63
C TYR A 70 -11.80 0.18 -16.52
N VAL A 71 -11.20 0.60 -17.63
CA VAL A 71 -10.65 1.95 -17.81
C VAL A 71 -11.70 2.82 -18.49
N ILE A 72 -11.99 3.98 -17.91
CA ILE A 72 -12.78 5.02 -18.57
C ILE A 72 -11.81 5.80 -19.46
N GLY A 73 -11.87 5.50 -20.75
CA GLY A 73 -11.13 6.19 -21.80
C GLY A 73 -11.75 7.55 -22.15
N PRO A 74 -11.15 8.27 -23.11
CA PRO A 74 -11.54 9.64 -23.43
C PRO A 74 -12.96 9.74 -24.02
N THR A 75 -13.43 8.70 -24.71
CA THR A 75 -14.73 8.68 -25.42
C THR A 75 -15.54 7.42 -25.15
N THR A 76 -14.94 6.39 -24.57
CA THR A 76 -15.56 5.08 -24.34
C THR A 76 -14.97 4.42 -23.10
N THR A 77 -15.67 3.41 -22.60
CA THR A 77 -15.08 2.41 -21.70
C THR A 77 -14.13 1.53 -22.50
N LEU A 78 -12.96 1.27 -21.93
CA LEU A 78 -11.88 0.45 -22.47
C LEU A 78 -11.63 -0.68 -21.47
N ASN A 79 -11.64 -1.93 -21.94
CA ASN A 79 -11.30 -3.06 -21.10
C ASN A 79 -9.87 -3.50 -21.41
N PRO A 80 -9.01 -3.66 -20.40
CA PRO A 80 -7.67 -4.20 -20.59
C PRO A 80 -7.75 -5.60 -21.19
N GLN A 81 -7.08 -5.80 -22.32
CA GLN A 81 -6.94 -7.11 -22.95
C GLN A 81 -5.61 -7.76 -22.58
N GLU A 82 -4.53 -6.97 -22.54
CA GLU A 82 -3.18 -7.48 -22.31
C GLU A 82 -2.30 -6.36 -21.73
N ILE A 83 -1.38 -6.71 -20.82
CA ILE A 83 -0.44 -5.77 -20.21
C ILE A 83 1.01 -6.25 -20.37
N ALA A 84 1.89 -5.33 -20.77
CA ALA A 84 3.32 -5.60 -20.92
C ALA A 84 4.18 -4.45 -20.36
N LEU A 85 5.41 -4.78 -19.96
CA LEU A 85 6.39 -3.79 -19.49
C LEU A 85 7.55 -3.64 -20.48
N TYR A 86 7.81 -2.40 -20.89
CA TYR A 86 8.94 -2.02 -21.74
C TYR A 86 10.00 -1.34 -20.88
N ALA A 87 11.06 -2.08 -20.60
CA ALA A 87 12.18 -1.64 -19.77
C ALA A 87 13.25 -0.93 -20.62
N GLY A 88 13.98 0.01 -20.01
CA GLY A 88 15.01 0.75 -20.76
C GLY A 88 14.46 1.82 -21.70
N SER A 89 13.19 2.19 -21.53
CA SER A 89 12.52 3.25 -22.28
C SER A 89 13.19 4.61 -22.08
N THR A 90 12.90 5.54 -22.98
CA THR A 90 13.44 6.92 -22.92
C THR A 90 12.33 7.95 -23.06
N ALA A 91 12.50 9.09 -22.40
CA ALA A 91 11.61 10.23 -22.55
C ALA A 91 12.38 11.54 -22.47
N VAL A 92 11.96 12.55 -23.23
CA VAL A 92 12.46 13.93 -23.09
C VAL A 92 11.43 14.74 -22.34
N ILE A 93 11.80 15.23 -21.15
CA ILE A 93 10.91 15.97 -20.25
C ILE A 93 11.60 17.28 -19.85
N GLY A 94 10.99 18.42 -20.19
CA GLY A 94 11.55 19.74 -19.94
C GLY A 94 12.90 19.95 -20.63
N GLY A 95 13.11 19.32 -21.79
CA GLY A 95 14.37 19.36 -22.55
C GLY A 95 15.48 18.45 -22.01
N VAL A 96 15.22 17.67 -20.96
CA VAL A 96 16.17 16.68 -20.40
C VAL A 96 15.79 15.28 -20.89
N THR A 97 16.77 14.54 -21.42
CA THR A 97 16.58 13.14 -21.79
C THR A 97 16.76 12.23 -20.58
N TYR A 98 15.73 11.47 -20.26
CA TYR A 98 15.72 10.41 -19.27
C TYR A 98 15.80 9.05 -19.97
N THR A 99 16.56 8.13 -19.39
CA THR A 99 16.81 6.79 -19.92
C THR A 99 16.65 5.76 -18.81
N GLY A 100 16.44 4.49 -19.15
CA GLY A 100 16.22 3.45 -18.14
C GLY A 100 14.83 3.55 -17.51
N LEU A 101 13.85 4.09 -18.23
CA LEU A 101 12.47 4.20 -17.75
C LEU A 101 11.73 2.89 -18.01
N ASP A 102 10.88 2.49 -17.07
CA ASP A 102 9.94 1.41 -17.27
C ASP A 102 8.59 2.02 -17.65
N ILE A 103 8.04 1.54 -18.75
CA ILE A 103 6.73 1.95 -19.27
C ILE A 103 5.83 0.73 -19.33
N GLU A 104 4.71 0.79 -18.63
CA GLU A 104 3.61 -0.15 -18.76
C GLU A 104 2.82 0.20 -20.00
N VAL A 105 2.55 -0.79 -20.84
CA VAL A 105 1.65 -0.71 -21.98
C VAL A 105 0.43 -1.57 -21.67
N THR A 106 -0.74 -1.02 -21.92
CA THR A 106 -2.02 -1.73 -21.83
C THR A 106 -2.66 -1.75 -23.21
N LEU A 107 -2.89 -2.93 -23.75
CA LEU A 107 -3.73 -3.14 -24.92
C LEU A 107 -5.19 -3.26 -24.46
N PHE A 108 -6.12 -2.74 -25.25
CA PHE A 108 -7.55 -2.86 -24.99
C PHE A 108 -8.23 -3.74 -26.05
N ASP A 109 -9.42 -4.27 -25.74
CA ASP A 109 -10.20 -5.17 -26.61
C ASP A 109 -10.40 -4.66 -28.06
N ASP A 110 -10.42 -3.33 -28.26
CA ASP A 110 -10.61 -2.71 -29.56
C ASP A 110 -9.30 -2.52 -30.35
N GLY A 111 -8.18 -3.01 -29.81
CA GLY A 111 -6.82 -2.92 -30.35
C GLY A 111 -6.11 -1.60 -30.05
N THR A 112 -6.81 -0.62 -29.48
CA THR A 112 -6.18 0.63 -29.01
C THR A 112 -5.33 0.34 -27.78
N TRP A 113 -4.42 1.26 -27.44
CA TRP A 113 -3.51 1.02 -26.33
C TRP A 113 -3.16 2.28 -25.56
N GLY A 114 -2.84 2.09 -24.30
CA GLY A 114 -2.30 3.11 -23.40
C GLY A 114 -0.85 2.81 -23.06
N ALA A 115 -0.07 3.85 -22.79
CA ALA A 115 1.25 3.76 -22.20
C ALA A 115 1.35 4.67 -20.99
N ARG A 116 1.93 4.15 -19.90
CA ARG A 116 2.09 4.86 -18.64
C ARG A 116 3.50 4.65 -18.12
N LEU A 117 4.14 5.74 -17.69
CA LEU A 117 5.38 5.64 -16.92
C LEU A 117 5.08 4.95 -15.59
N MET A 118 5.87 3.93 -15.26
CA MET A 118 5.86 3.39 -13.90
C MET A 118 6.24 4.48 -12.91
N ASP A 119 5.60 4.49 -11.74
CA ASP A 119 5.76 5.55 -10.74
C ASP A 119 7.21 5.66 -10.26
N HIS A 120 7.93 4.54 -10.19
CA HIS A 120 9.36 4.54 -9.84
C HIS A 120 10.25 5.12 -10.95
N SER A 121 9.74 5.18 -12.18
CA SER A 121 10.42 5.76 -13.33
C SER A 121 10.05 7.22 -13.58
N ILE A 122 8.98 7.76 -12.98
CA ILE A 122 8.60 9.18 -13.14
C ILE A 122 9.70 10.08 -12.54
N PRO A 123 10.40 10.90 -13.35
CA PRO A 123 11.43 11.79 -12.82
C PRO A 123 10.84 12.84 -11.86
N PRO A 124 11.58 13.27 -10.82
CA PRO A 124 11.11 14.28 -9.89
C PRO A 124 10.78 15.61 -10.61
N GLY A 125 9.60 16.16 -10.34
CA GLY A 125 9.15 17.42 -10.96
C GLY A 125 8.62 17.27 -12.38
N THR A 126 8.42 16.03 -12.86
CA THR A 126 7.74 15.76 -14.14
C THR A 126 6.35 16.37 -14.17
N HIS A 127 6.06 17.05 -15.27
CA HIS A 127 4.72 17.49 -15.65
C HIS A 127 4.50 17.06 -17.10
N HIS A 128 3.32 16.55 -17.43
CA HIS A 128 3.02 16.01 -18.75
C HIS A 128 3.18 17.04 -19.87
N ASP A 129 2.83 18.32 -19.62
CA ASP A 129 3.03 19.43 -20.56
C ASP A 129 4.48 19.62 -21.02
N TYR A 130 5.45 19.08 -20.27
CA TYR A 130 6.86 19.20 -20.59
C TYR A 130 7.42 17.97 -21.30
N VAL A 131 6.61 16.94 -21.53
CA VAL A 131 7.03 15.74 -22.23
C VAL A 131 6.96 15.98 -23.73
N THR A 132 8.11 15.89 -24.40
CA THR A 132 8.23 16.19 -25.84
C THR A 132 8.56 14.96 -26.69
N SER A 133 9.03 13.88 -26.06
CA SER A 133 9.15 12.58 -26.73
C SER A 133 9.08 11.47 -25.70
N VAL A 134 8.54 10.32 -26.12
CA VAL A 134 8.54 9.08 -25.36
C VAL A 134 8.81 7.95 -26.36
N THR A 135 9.73 7.06 -26.01
CA THR A 135 10.09 5.91 -26.84
C THR A 135 10.18 4.69 -25.96
N LEU A 136 9.41 3.65 -26.30
CA LEU A 136 9.43 2.37 -25.60
C LEU A 136 10.81 1.73 -25.72
N GLY A 137 11.24 1.10 -24.63
CA GLY A 137 12.48 0.34 -24.57
C GLY A 137 12.29 -1.05 -25.16
N THR A 138 12.69 -2.06 -24.41
CA THR A 138 12.59 -3.47 -24.80
C THR A 138 11.54 -4.16 -23.94
N TRP A 139 10.65 -4.92 -24.57
CA TRP A 139 9.72 -5.79 -23.86
C TRP A 139 10.49 -6.73 -22.94
N ASN A 140 10.05 -6.84 -21.69
CA ASN A 140 10.73 -7.65 -20.69
C ASN A 140 10.47 -9.17 -20.82
N GLY A 141 9.68 -9.59 -21.82
CA GLY A 141 9.33 -10.99 -22.05
C GLY A 141 8.27 -11.54 -21.11
N VAL A 142 7.56 -10.66 -20.40
CA VAL A 142 6.49 -11.01 -19.45
C VAL A 142 5.21 -10.34 -19.89
N GLU A 143 4.17 -11.15 -19.97
CA GLU A 143 2.77 -10.75 -20.06
C GLU A 143 2.21 -10.72 -18.64
N TYR A 144 1.50 -9.65 -18.30
CA TYR A 144 0.98 -9.41 -16.97
C TYR A 144 -0.54 -9.52 -16.99
N ASP A 145 -1.07 -10.27 -16.03
CA ASP A 145 -2.49 -10.56 -15.82
C ASP A 145 -3.28 -9.36 -15.24
N GLY A 146 -2.97 -8.12 -15.61
CA GLY A 146 -3.75 -6.95 -15.20
C GLY A 146 -2.98 -5.79 -14.58
N ILE A 147 -3.68 -4.66 -14.47
CA ILE A 147 -3.15 -3.34 -14.10
C ILE A 147 -3.34 -3.08 -12.60
N TRP A 148 -2.33 -2.53 -11.94
CA TRP A 148 -2.44 -2.05 -10.56
C TRP A 148 -3.09 -0.67 -10.52
N THR A 149 -4.22 -0.53 -9.82
CA THR A 149 -4.98 0.73 -9.82
C THR A 149 -4.46 1.76 -8.83
N SER A 150 -3.77 1.35 -7.76
CA SER A 150 -3.13 2.31 -6.88
C SER A 150 -1.88 2.89 -7.55
N GLY A 151 -1.94 4.16 -8.00
CA GLY A 151 -0.81 4.97 -8.49
C GLY A 151 0.24 5.30 -7.42
N VAL A 152 0.66 4.26 -6.71
CA VAL A 152 1.92 4.15 -6.01
C VAL A 152 2.40 2.75 -6.37
N ASP A 153 3.42 2.60 -7.21
CA ASP A 153 4.17 1.32 -7.33
C ASP A 153 4.89 0.91 -6.03
N GLN A 154 4.44 1.43 -4.88
CA GLN A 154 4.68 0.97 -3.54
C GLN A 154 3.41 1.15 -2.70
N PRO A 155 2.45 0.21 -2.75
CA PRO A 155 1.27 0.19 -1.87
C PRO A 155 1.62 -0.15 -0.42
N PHE A 156 2.87 0.02 0.00
CA PHE A 156 3.32 -0.50 1.27
C PHE A 156 3.17 0.47 2.43
N VAL A 157 2.63 -0.07 3.50
CA VAL A 157 2.77 0.42 4.86
C VAL A 157 4.25 0.32 5.23
N CYS A 158 4.91 1.48 5.35
CA CYS A 158 6.34 1.54 5.66
C CYS A 158 6.61 2.50 6.80
N PHE A 159 7.47 2.09 7.72
CA PHE A 159 8.13 3.01 8.64
C PHE A 159 9.33 3.65 7.94
N THR A 160 9.66 4.90 8.27
CA THR A 160 10.97 5.43 7.90
C THR A 160 12.03 4.93 8.87
N ALA A 161 13.24 4.71 8.37
CA ALA A 161 14.40 4.47 9.23
C ALA A 161 14.54 5.57 10.29
N GLY A 162 14.86 5.17 11.52
CA GLY A 162 14.91 6.01 12.71
C GLY A 162 13.63 5.99 13.54
N THR A 163 12.49 5.54 12.98
CA THR A 163 11.25 5.35 13.74
C THR A 163 11.48 4.35 14.88
N ARG A 164 11.13 4.73 16.13
CA ARG A 164 11.33 3.87 17.30
C ARG A 164 10.06 3.06 17.57
N ILE A 165 10.19 1.74 17.51
CA ILE A 165 9.14 0.79 17.83
C ILE A 165 9.26 0.37 19.29
N ALA A 166 8.14 0.31 20.00
CA ALA A 166 8.10 -0.20 21.36
C ALA A 166 8.45 -1.70 21.40
N VAL A 167 9.40 -2.04 22.26
CA VAL A 167 9.88 -3.39 22.52
C VAL A 167 9.89 -3.63 24.04
N PRO A 168 10.01 -4.87 24.51
CA PRO A 168 10.15 -5.13 25.95
C PRO A 168 11.32 -4.33 26.54
N GLY A 169 11.03 -3.54 27.57
CA GLY A 169 12.04 -2.75 28.27
C GLY A 169 12.40 -1.40 27.61
N GLY A 170 11.78 -1.01 26.50
CA GLY A 170 12.05 0.31 25.91
C GLY A 170 11.56 0.45 24.47
N THR A 171 12.40 1.08 23.63
CA THR A 171 12.14 1.23 22.20
C THR A 171 13.39 0.90 21.39
N ARG A 172 13.22 0.41 20.17
CA ARG A 172 14.32 0.11 19.22
C ARG A 172 14.03 0.79 17.88
N ALA A 173 15.06 1.21 17.17
CA ALA A 173 14.85 1.73 15.81
C ALA A 173 14.35 0.61 14.90
N VAL A 174 13.42 0.92 14.01
CA VAL A 174 12.74 -0.07 13.18
C VAL A 174 13.70 -0.84 12.27
N GLU A 175 14.75 -0.19 11.76
CA GLU A 175 15.79 -0.80 10.94
C GLU A 175 16.72 -1.76 11.69
N ASP A 176 16.73 -1.70 13.03
CA ASP A 176 17.58 -2.52 13.90
C ASP A 176 16.82 -3.74 14.42
N LEU A 177 15.54 -3.89 14.08
CA LEU A 177 14.76 -5.07 14.40
C LEU A 177 15.14 -6.22 13.46
N CYS A 178 15.26 -7.40 14.05
CA CYS A 178 15.56 -8.65 13.37
C CYS A 178 14.40 -9.64 13.58
N PRO A 179 14.22 -10.61 12.66
CA PRO A 179 13.31 -11.72 12.90
C PRO A 179 13.61 -12.42 14.23
N GLY A 180 12.57 -12.65 15.03
CA GLY A 180 12.64 -13.20 16.38
C GLY A 180 12.64 -12.15 17.50
N ASP A 181 12.93 -10.88 17.20
CA ASP A 181 12.78 -9.81 18.18
C ASP A 181 11.31 -9.64 18.59
N ALA A 182 11.06 -9.37 19.87
CA ALA A 182 9.71 -9.09 20.36
C ALA A 182 9.38 -7.59 20.25
N VAL A 183 8.22 -7.28 19.68
CA VAL A 183 7.63 -5.93 19.68
C VAL A 183 6.36 -5.90 20.52
N MET A 184 6.06 -4.75 21.11
CA MET A 184 4.85 -4.54 21.88
C MET A 184 3.68 -4.21 20.95
N THR A 185 2.62 -5.03 21.00
CA THR A 185 1.38 -4.83 20.24
C THR A 185 0.25 -4.32 21.13
N LEU A 186 -0.74 -3.68 20.50
CA LEU A 186 -1.91 -3.13 21.18
C LEU A 186 -2.69 -4.21 21.92
N ASP A 187 -3.09 -5.24 21.20
CA ASP A 187 -4.08 -6.22 21.69
C ASP A 187 -3.44 -7.52 22.18
N HIS A 188 -2.36 -7.98 21.54
CA HIS A 188 -1.82 -9.33 21.76
C HIS A 188 -0.49 -9.35 22.54
N GLY A 189 -0.13 -8.27 23.23
CA GLY A 189 1.09 -8.23 24.04
C GLY A 189 2.35 -8.29 23.20
N GLN A 190 3.35 -9.04 23.66
CA GLN A 190 4.63 -9.16 22.95
C GLN A 190 4.50 -10.15 21.81
N GLN A 191 4.78 -9.70 20.58
CA GLN A 191 4.72 -10.54 19.39
C GLN A 191 6.08 -10.57 18.69
N PRO A 192 6.53 -11.74 18.20
CA PRO A 192 7.79 -11.87 17.49
C PRO A 192 7.69 -11.28 16.09
N VAL A 193 8.69 -10.50 15.69
CA VAL A 193 8.89 -10.08 14.31
C VAL A 193 9.22 -11.31 13.49
N ARG A 194 8.49 -11.56 12.40
CA ARG A 194 8.72 -12.69 11.50
C ARG A 194 9.63 -12.33 10.34
N TRP A 195 9.51 -11.09 9.90
CA TRP A 195 10.27 -10.60 8.77
C TRP A 195 10.40 -9.08 8.82
N VAL A 196 11.54 -8.60 8.31
CA VAL A 196 11.87 -7.19 8.16
C VAL A 196 12.44 -6.99 6.76
N ALA A 197 11.86 -6.08 5.99
CA ALA A 197 12.45 -5.62 4.74
C ALA A 197 12.81 -4.16 4.81
N GLN A 198 13.82 -3.78 4.03
CA GLN A 198 14.24 -2.40 3.90
C GLN A 198 14.38 -2.05 2.42
N ARG A 199 13.88 -0.88 2.04
CA ARG A 199 14.02 -0.34 0.69
C ARG A 199 14.44 1.12 0.76
N ARG A 200 15.28 1.55 -0.19
CA ARG A 200 15.61 2.97 -0.37
C ARG A 200 14.83 3.50 -1.56
N ILE A 201 14.21 4.66 -1.38
CA ILE A 201 13.53 5.40 -2.44
C ILE A 201 14.26 6.72 -2.64
N GLY A 202 14.36 7.13 -3.90
CA GLY A 202 14.91 8.43 -4.30
C GLY A 202 14.07 9.62 -3.82
N PRO A 203 14.47 10.84 -4.17
CA PRO A 203 13.81 12.05 -3.70
C PRO A 203 12.47 12.30 -4.41
N GLY A 204 11.47 12.75 -3.65
CA GLY A 204 10.22 13.29 -4.21
C GLY A 204 9.19 12.23 -4.61
N GLY A 205 8.16 12.68 -5.33
CA GLY A 205 7.07 11.82 -5.82
C GLY A 205 5.95 11.51 -4.82
N ARG A 206 4.93 10.80 -5.29
CA ARG A 206 3.77 10.38 -4.49
C ARG A 206 4.15 9.47 -3.32
N GLY A 207 5.28 8.76 -3.41
CA GLY A 207 5.83 7.91 -2.34
C GLY A 207 6.69 8.62 -1.29
N ALA A 208 6.92 9.94 -1.39
CA ALA A 208 7.71 10.65 -0.37
C ALA A 208 7.03 10.63 1.02
N PRO A 209 7.82 10.59 2.11
CA PRO A 209 7.28 10.45 3.46
C PRO A 209 6.43 11.65 3.88
N LEU A 210 5.40 11.35 4.65
CA LEU A 210 4.56 12.35 5.31
C LEU A 210 4.96 12.48 6.77
N GLN A 211 5.03 13.73 7.24
CA GLN A 211 5.34 14.10 8.61
C GLN A 211 4.08 14.34 9.40
N ILE A 212 3.92 13.55 10.46
CA ILE A 212 3.02 13.82 11.56
C ILE A 212 3.81 14.62 12.60
N ALA A 213 3.45 15.89 12.81
CA ALA A 213 4.14 16.77 13.73
C ALA A 213 4.06 16.25 15.19
N SER A 214 5.03 16.61 16.02
CA SER A 214 4.98 16.29 17.46
C SER A 214 3.70 16.86 18.09
N GLY A 215 3.03 16.07 18.93
CA GLY A 215 1.81 16.44 19.63
C GLY A 215 0.54 16.43 18.80
N LEU A 216 0.62 16.28 17.47
CA LEU A 216 -0.56 16.35 16.59
C LEU A 216 -1.61 15.29 16.95
N LEU A 217 -1.16 14.06 17.18
CA LEU A 217 -2.03 12.92 17.53
C LEU A 217 -1.67 12.35 18.92
N GLY A 218 -1.09 13.16 19.80
CA GLY A 218 -0.63 12.73 21.13
C GLY A 218 0.75 12.05 21.14
N ASN A 219 1.43 11.99 19.99
CA ASN A 219 2.81 11.55 19.87
C ASN A 219 3.80 12.53 20.50
N GLY A 220 4.83 12.02 21.17
CA GLY A 220 5.85 12.84 21.84
C GLY A 220 6.94 13.39 20.91
N ARG A 221 7.03 12.91 19.67
CA ARG A 221 7.99 13.34 18.66
C ARG A 221 7.39 13.30 17.26
N ALA A 222 7.95 14.05 16.33
CA ALA A 222 7.53 13.97 14.92
C ALA A 222 7.78 12.56 14.38
N VAL A 223 6.83 12.05 13.58
CA VAL A 223 6.88 10.72 12.98
C VAL A 223 6.79 10.86 11.47
N HIS A 224 7.63 10.11 10.76
CA HIS A 224 7.62 10.07 9.30
C HIS A 224 7.15 8.69 8.85
N LEU A 225 6.13 8.64 8.01
CA LEU A 225 5.52 7.40 7.53
C LEU A 225 5.31 7.46 6.02
N SER A 226 5.16 6.30 5.38
CA SER A 226 4.69 6.27 3.99
C SER A 226 3.25 6.81 3.90
N PRO A 227 2.83 7.38 2.76
CA PRO A 227 1.50 7.99 2.62
C PRO A 227 0.34 7.04 2.92
N GLN A 228 0.47 5.76 2.57
CA GLN A 228 -0.57 4.75 2.78
C GLN A 228 -0.52 4.08 4.16
N HIS A 229 0.51 4.36 4.97
CA HIS A 229 0.61 3.81 6.32
C HIS A 229 -0.57 4.29 7.17
N ARG A 230 -1.24 3.39 7.89
CA ARG A 230 -2.38 3.78 8.73
C ARG A 230 -2.00 3.99 10.19
N VAL A 231 -2.53 5.07 10.74
CA VAL A 231 -2.49 5.38 12.17
C VAL A 231 -3.85 5.07 12.79
N LEU A 232 -3.85 4.52 14.00
CA LEU A 232 -5.06 4.28 14.76
C LEU A 232 -5.50 5.57 15.44
N LEU A 233 -6.67 6.06 15.08
CA LEU A 233 -7.31 7.21 15.70
C LEU A 233 -8.48 6.75 16.57
N GLY A 234 -8.66 7.37 17.72
CA GLY A 234 -9.75 7.05 18.64
C GLY A 234 -10.34 8.29 19.31
N GLY A 235 -11.44 8.08 20.04
CA GLY A 235 -12.06 9.09 20.89
C GLY A 235 -13.48 9.47 20.48
N HIS A 236 -14.11 10.36 21.26
CA HIS A 236 -15.53 10.67 21.14
C HIS A 236 -15.97 11.19 19.77
N ARG A 237 -15.08 11.87 19.02
CA ARG A 237 -15.40 12.35 17.67
C ARG A 237 -15.44 11.21 16.64
N ILE A 238 -14.52 10.25 16.73
CA ILE A 238 -14.50 9.05 15.89
C ILE A 238 -15.77 8.21 16.14
N LEU A 239 -16.13 8.01 17.41
CA LEU A 239 -17.36 7.31 17.80
C LEU A 239 -18.62 7.97 17.23
N ARG A 240 -18.70 9.31 17.23
CA ARG A 240 -19.85 10.03 16.67
C ARG A 240 -19.95 9.94 15.15
N ARG A 241 -18.81 9.93 14.45
CA ARG A 241 -18.76 10.00 12.97
C ARG A 241 -18.82 8.62 12.30
N PHE A 242 -18.19 7.61 12.91
CA PHE A 242 -18.04 6.28 12.33
C PHE A 242 -18.76 5.18 13.12
N SER A 243 -19.45 5.53 14.20
CA SER A 243 -20.11 4.58 15.11
C SER A 243 -19.18 3.48 15.65
N THR A 244 -17.87 3.72 15.64
CA THR A 244 -16.81 2.86 16.18
C THR A 244 -15.90 3.68 17.09
N PRO A 245 -15.40 3.14 18.21
CA PRO A 245 -14.54 3.90 19.11
C PRO A 245 -13.18 4.27 18.51
N GLU A 246 -12.71 3.48 17.55
CA GLU A 246 -11.38 3.59 16.92
C GLU A 246 -11.46 3.25 15.42
N VAL A 247 -10.58 3.85 14.62
CA VAL A 247 -10.48 3.65 13.17
C VAL A 247 -9.02 3.80 12.69
N LEU A 248 -8.63 3.01 11.70
CA LEU A 248 -7.35 3.16 11.01
C LEU A 248 -7.48 4.16 9.85
N VAL A 249 -6.62 5.17 9.83
CA VAL A 249 -6.61 6.23 8.81
C VAL A 249 -5.25 6.33 8.15
N ALA A 250 -5.21 6.26 6.82
CA ALA A 250 -3.99 6.45 6.05
C ALA A 250 -3.46 7.88 6.22
N VAL A 251 -2.14 8.04 6.35
CA VAL A 251 -1.53 9.37 6.57
C VAL A 251 -1.85 10.34 5.42
N THR A 252 -2.00 9.86 4.19
CA THR A 252 -2.39 10.70 3.05
C THR A 252 -3.77 11.35 3.21
N HIS A 253 -4.69 10.75 3.98
CA HIS A 253 -5.98 11.36 4.26
C HIS A 253 -5.83 12.53 5.25
N LEU A 254 -4.95 12.39 6.25
CA LEU A 254 -4.58 13.50 7.13
C LEU A 254 -3.89 14.65 6.37
N GLN A 255 -3.23 14.34 5.25
CA GLN A 255 -2.55 15.33 4.42
C GLN A 255 -3.55 16.23 3.69
N ARG A 256 -4.64 15.64 3.19
CA ARG A 256 -5.71 16.37 2.49
C ARG A 256 -6.40 17.38 3.40
N GLU A 257 -6.40 17.11 4.70
CA GLU A 257 -6.99 17.94 5.75
C GLU A 257 -6.00 19.01 6.28
N GLY A 258 -4.79 19.08 5.71
CA GLY A 258 -3.77 20.06 6.07
C GLY A 258 -3.05 19.80 7.41
N GLU A 259 -3.26 18.63 8.01
CA GLU A 259 -2.71 18.30 9.33
C GLU A 259 -1.27 17.75 9.25
N VAL A 260 -0.88 17.17 8.12
CA VAL A 260 0.46 16.58 7.90
C VAL A 260 1.13 17.15 6.66
N SER A 261 2.46 17.17 6.65
CA SER A 261 3.25 17.77 5.58
C SER A 261 4.19 16.75 4.92
N ARG A 262 4.37 16.85 3.61
CA ARG A 262 5.29 16.00 2.87
C ARG A 262 6.73 16.48 3.04
N ILE A 263 7.65 15.57 3.34
CA ILE A 263 9.05 15.89 3.47
C ILE A 263 9.77 15.65 2.16
N ARG A 264 10.60 16.62 1.76
CA ARG A 264 11.60 16.42 0.72
C ARG A 264 12.86 15.82 1.35
N ALA A 265 13.01 14.50 1.23
CA ALA A 265 14.25 13.80 1.57
C ALA A 265 15.01 13.49 0.28
N SER A 266 16.34 13.58 0.29
CA SER A 266 17.21 13.19 -0.84
C SER A 266 17.16 11.68 -1.11
N CYS A 267 16.97 10.89 -0.06
CA CYS A 267 16.70 9.46 -0.11
C CYS A 267 15.95 9.06 1.16
N THR A 268 14.88 8.28 1.01
CA THR A 268 14.12 7.76 2.16
C THR A 268 14.37 6.27 2.28
N ARG A 269 14.85 5.81 3.45
CA ARG A 269 14.92 4.39 3.77
C ARG A 269 13.63 3.97 4.46
N TYR A 270 12.86 3.13 3.81
CA TYR A 270 11.64 2.53 4.32
C TYR A 270 11.92 1.15 4.89
N VAL A 271 11.20 0.81 5.96
CA VAL A 271 11.30 -0.46 6.68
C VAL A 271 9.90 -1.03 6.89
N HIS A 272 9.74 -2.31 6.58
CA HIS A 272 8.51 -3.06 6.79
C HIS A 272 8.69 -4.02 7.95
N LEU A 273 7.65 -4.18 8.76
CA LEU A 273 7.60 -5.16 9.83
C LEU A 273 6.43 -6.09 9.61
N LEU A 274 6.72 -7.39 9.50
CA LEU A 274 5.69 -8.42 9.43
C LEU A 274 5.75 -9.28 10.69
N LEU A 275 4.57 -9.54 11.26
CA LEU A 275 4.35 -10.41 12.41
C LEU A 275 3.49 -11.61 11.97
N ASP A 276 3.14 -12.51 12.89
CA ASP A 276 2.24 -13.65 12.59
C ASP A 276 0.85 -13.21 12.13
N ARG A 277 0.44 -12.02 12.58
CA ARG A 277 -0.86 -11.42 12.29
C ARG A 277 -0.64 -9.95 11.99
N HIS A 278 -1.65 -9.34 11.39
CA HIS A 278 -1.71 -7.90 11.32
C HIS A 278 -1.98 -7.32 12.71
N GLU A 279 -1.00 -6.59 13.22
CA GLU A 279 -0.98 -6.02 14.56
C GLU A 279 -0.85 -4.50 14.52
N ILE A 280 -1.28 -3.85 15.60
CA ILE A 280 -1.00 -2.43 15.86
C ILE A 280 0.16 -2.34 16.85
N VAL A 281 1.18 -1.56 16.51
CA VAL A 281 2.38 -1.32 17.33
C VAL A 281 2.47 0.14 17.73
N LEU A 282 3.23 0.42 18.80
CA LEU A 282 3.56 1.79 19.18
C LEU A 282 4.85 2.22 18.49
N ALA A 283 4.73 3.11 17.51
CA ALA A 283 5.82 3.73 16.78
C ALA A 283 5.92 5.21 17.18
N ASP A 284 6.96 5.60 17.90
CA ASP A 284 7.20 7.00 18.30
C ASP A 284 6.05 7.67 19.06
N GLY A 285 5.28 6.87 19.78
CA GLY A 285 4.09 7.33 20.51
C GLY A 285 2.81 7.35 19.68
N LEU A 286 2.86 6.96 18.40
CA LEU A 286 1.67 6.70 17.58
C LEU A 286 1.34 5.22 17.55
N LEU A 287 0.06 4.89 17.61
CA LEU A 287 -0.42 3.56 17.30
C LEU A 287 -0.52 3.44 15.77
N THR A 288 0.27 2.54 15.21
CA THR A 288 0.42 2.35 13.76
C THR A 288 0.31 0.88 13.41
N GLU A 289 -0.14 0.60 12.20
CA GLU A 289 -0.30 -0.76 11.74
C GLU A 289 1.05 -1.42 11.35
N THR A 290 1.12 -2.74 11.42
CA THR A 290 2.22 -3.55 10.86
C THR A 290 1.88 -3.95 9.43
N LEU A 291 2.81 -4.55 8.69
CA LEU A 291 2.51 -5.01 7.35
C LEU A 291 1.41 -6.09 7.40
N LEU A 292 0.30 -5.85 6.71
CA LEU A 292 -0.66 -6.88 6.33
C LEU A 292 -0.27 -7.41 4.93
N PRO A 293 0.27 -8.62 4.82
CA PRO A 293 0.68 -9.16 3.53
C PRO A 293 -0.55 -9.61 2.73
N GLY A 294 -1.09 -8.73 1.89
CA GLY A 294 -2.02 -9.10 0.81
C GLY A 294 -1.27 -9.56 -0.45
N PRO A 295 -1.97 -10.06 -1.48
CA PRO A 295 -1.38 -10.46 -2.76
C PRO A 295 -0.47 -9.38 -3.37
N GLN A 296 -0.91 -8.12 -3.33
CA GLN A 296 -0.12 -6.92 -3.69
C GLN A 296 1.20 -6.82 -2.94
N ALA A 297 1.14 -7.03 -1.62
CA ALA A 297 2.31 -6.89 -0.78
C ALA A 297 3.34 -8.01 -1.03
N LEU A 298 2.86 -9.20 -1.42
CA LEU A 298 3.69 -10.36 -1.74
C LEU A 298 4.30 -10.28 -3.15
N ALA A 299 3.55 -9.77 -4.12
CA ALA A 299 3.96 -9.70 -5.51
C ALA A 299 5.14 -8.74 -5.75
N MET A 300 5.24 -7.67 -4.95
CA MET A 300 6.33 -6.68 -5.11
C MET A 300 7.58 -7.00 -4.27
N LEU A 301 7.60 -8.11 -3.53
CA LEU A 301 8.82 -8.57 -2.87
C LEU A 301 9.75 -9.19 -3.90
N PRO A 302 11.08 -8.95 -3.82
CA PRO A 302 12.04 -9.74 -4.58
C PRO A 302 11.77 -11.23 -4.36
N GLU A 303 11.91 -12.04 -5.41
CA GLU A 303 11.55 -13.46 -5.40
C GLU A 303 12.12 -14.19 -4.15
N ARG A 304 13.39 -13.93 -3.84
CA ARG A 304 14.08 -14.45 -2.64
C ARG A 304 13.35 -14.13 -1.33
N ASP A 305 12.86 -12.90 -1.17
CA ASP A 305 12.17 -12.46 0.03
C ASP A 305 10.76 -13.04 0.09
N ARG A 306 10.08 -13.17 -1.05
CA ARG A 306 8.78 -13.86 -1.18
C ARG A 306 8.90 -15.33 -0.76
N TRP A 307 9.89 -16.06 -1.26
CA TRP A 307 10.16 -17.46 -0.85
C TRP A 307 10.42 -17.59 0.65
N GLN A 308 11.20 -16.67 1.25
CA GLN A 308 11.43 -16.68 2.70
C GLN A 308 10.17 -16.37 3.51
N LEU A 309 9.32 -15.49 3.00
CA LEU A 309 8.07 -15.09 3.64
C LEU A 309 7.06 -16.24 3.65
N VAL A 310 6.83 -16.86 2.49
CA VAL A 310 5.94 -18.02 2.32
C VAL A 310 6.41 -19.20 3.16
N ALA A 311 7.73 -19.46 3.21
CA ALA A 311 8.30 -20.52 4.05
C ALA A 311 8.11 -20.27 5.56
N ARG A 312 8.02 -19.02 6.00
CA ARG A 312 7.86 -18.64 7.41
C ARG A 312 6.40 -18.47 7.84
N LEU A 313 5.52 -18.16 6.90
CA LEU A 313 4.09 -17.96 7.09
C LEU A 313 3.33 -18.73 6.00
N PRO A 314 3.18 -20.06 6.14
CA PRO A 314 2.56 -20.91 5.12
C PRO A 314 1.12 -20.50 4.77
N ALA A 315 0.41 -19.89 5.73
CA ALA A 315 -0.95 -19.36 5.54
C ALA A 315 -1.05 -18.23 4.49
N LEU A 316 0.09 -17.67 4.03
CA LEU A 316 0.13 -16.71 2.93
C LEU A 316 0.02 -17.35 1.54
N SER A 317 0.01 -18.69 1.47
CA SER A 317 -0.11 -19.46 0.22
C SER A 317 -1.56 -19.61 -0.26
N ASP A 318 -2.55 -19.48 0.64
CA ASP A 318 -3.95 -19.86 0.38
C ASP A 318 -4.89 -18.67 0.10
N GLY A 319 -4.37 -17.44 -0.08
CA GLY A 319 -5.17 -16.23 -0.30
C GLY A 319 -5.83 -15.69 1.00
N PRO A 320 -6.19 -14.39 1.06
CA PRO A 320 -6.57 -13.77 2.33
C PRO A 320 -8.06 -13.98 2.68
N GLU A 321 -8.37 -14.90 3.59
CA GLU A 321 -9.59 -14.79 4.39
C GLU A 321 -9.46 -13.64 5.40
N GLY A 322 -10.39 -12.68 5.36
CA GLY A 322 -10.71 -11.82 6.51
C GLY A 322 -10.16 -10.39 6.54
N VAL A 323 -10.12 -9.67 5.42
CA VAL A 323 -9.76 -8.22 5.40
C VAL A 323 -11.02 -7.33 5.47
N PRO A 324 -11.15 -6.42 6.46
CA PRO A 324 -12.20 -5.40 6.45
C PRO A 324 -11.86 -4.22 5.53
N ALA A 325 -12.86 -3.73 4.79
CA ALA A 325 -12.77 -2.57 3.91
C ALA A 325 -12.38 -1.26 4.63
N PRO A 326 -11.90 -0.22 3.90
CA PRO A 326 -11.60 1.10 4.47
C PRO A 326 -12.81 1.69 5.22
N GLY A 327 -12.62 2.05 6.50
CA GLY A 327 -13.69 2.61 7.35
C GLY A 327 -14.59 1.57 8.02
N ALA A 328 -14.30 0.27 7.90
CA ALA A 328 -15.08 -0.76 8.57
C ALA A 328 -14.87 -0.74 10.10
N PRO A 329 -15.94 -0.87 10.91
CA PRO A 329 -15.84 -0.93 12.37
C PRO A 329 -15.11 -2.20 12.82
N LEU A 330 -14.31 -2.08 13.89
CA LEU A 330 -13.58 -3.20 14.52
C LEU A 330 -14.49 -4.29 15.13
N SER A 331 -15.82 -4.14 15.09
CA SER A 331 -16.79 -5.03 15.74
C SER A 331 -17.07 -6.35 15.02
N GLN A 332 -16.55 -6.60 13.81
CA GLN A 332 -16.77 -7.86 13.07
C GLN A 332 -15.73 -8.96 13.34
N ARG A 333 -14.91 -8.86 14.40
CA ARG A 333 -13.89 -9.89 14.74
C ARG A 333 -14.44 -11.17 15.41
N GLN A 334 -15.75 -11.40 15.46
CA GLN A 334 -16.34 -12.61 16.08
C GLN A 334 -17.46 -13.22 15.24
N ALA A 335 -17.13 -13.95 14.19
CA ALA A 335 -18.03 -14.96 13.62
C ALA A 335 -17.20 -16.04 12.92
N GLY A 336 -16.59 -16.94 13.70
CA GLY A 336 -15.79 -18.01 13.12
C GLY A 336 -15.07 -18.95 14.09
N ALA A 337 -15.45 -18.99 15.37
CA ALA A 337 -14.96 -20.02 16.30
C ALA A 337 -16.12 -20.93 16.71
N PRO A 338 -15.99 -22.27 16.61
CA PRO A 338 -16.98 -23.18 17.15
C PRO A 338 -17.05 -23.02 18.68
N ALA A 339 -18.27 -22.97 19.21
CA ALA A 339 -18.53 -22.80 20.63
C ALA A 339 -17.85 -23.90 21.47
N CYS A 340 -16.99 -23.49 22.42
CA CYS A 340 -16.49 -24.36 23.48
C CYS A 340 -17.54 -24.39 24.62
N PRO A 341 -17.85 -25.58 25.20
CA PRO A 341 -18.89 -25.70 26.23
C PRO A 341 -18.49 -25.01 27.56
N PRO A 342 -19.46 -24.69 28.44
CA PRO A 342 -19.23 -23.87 29.63
C PRO A 342 -18.35 -24.57 30.68
N PRO A 343 -17.61 -23.80 31.50
CA PRO A 343 -16.67 -24.34 32.48
C PRO A 343 -17.37 -24.93 33.71
N ALA A 344 -16.87 -26.08 34.17
CA ALA A 344 -17.14 -26.59 35.50
C ALA A 344 -16.38 -25.77 36.57
N SER A 345 -17.01 -25.60 37.72
CA SER A 345 -16.69 -24.77 38.89
C SER A 345 -15.23 -24.81 39.39
N GLU A 346 -14.72 -23.64 39.79
CA GLU A 346 -13.43 -23.41 40.47
C GLU A 346 -13.26 -24.17 41.80
N PRO A 347 -12.02 -24.25 42.34
CA PRO A 347 -11.66 -23.26 43.37
C PRO A 347 -10.26 -22.61 43.19
N ARG A 348 -10.16 -21.33 43.58
CA ARG A 348 -8.95 -20.48 43.75
C ARG A 348 -8.27 -20.70 45.13
N PRO A 349 -7.11 -20.07 45.47
CA PRO A 349 -6.08 -19.42 44.64
C PRO A 349 -4.60 -19.75 45.03
N ALA A 350 -3.63 -19.40 44.17
CA ALA A 350 -2.25 -19.06 44.57
C ALA A 350 -1.64 -17.96 43.66
N ALA A 351 -0.69 -17.21 44.23
CA ALA A 351 -0.19 -15.85 43.92
C ALA A 351 0.55 -15.64 42.56
N PRO A 352 0.92 -14.40 42.17
CA PRO A 352 0.93 -13.96 40.78
C PRO A 352 2.20 -14.33 40.03
N ARG A 353 2.05 -14.83 38.80
CA ARG A 353 3.11 -14.80 37.78
C ARG A 353 2.93 -13.55 36.93
N SER A 354 4.04 -12.87 36.67
CA SER A 354 4.15 -11.68 35.83
C SER A 354 3.58 -11.93 34.43
N GLY A 355 2.35 -11.50 34.19
CA GLY A 355 1.71 -11.54 32.87
C GLY A 355 2.30 -10.46 31.97
N ALA A 356 2.69 -10.84 30.75
CA ALA A 356 3.05 -9.91 29.68
C ALA A 356 1.79 -9.14 29.25
N SER A 357 1.51 -8.02 29.92
CA SER A 357 0.34 -7.20 29.63
C SER A 357 0.41 -6.53 28.26
N SER A 358 -0.75 -6.46 27.59
CA SER A 358 -0.89 -5.79 26.30
C SER A 358 -0.62 -4.30 26.42
N LEU A 359 -0.27 -3.62 25.32
CA LEU A 359 -0.09 -2.17 25.36
C LEU A 359 -1.39 -1.47 25.77
N ARG A 360 -2.55 -2.02 25.40
CA ARG A 360 -3.87 -1.50 25.82
C ARG A 360 -4.03 -1.52 27.35
N GLU A 361 -3.63 -2.61 28.00
CA GLU A 361 -3.63 -2.71 29.47
C GLU A 361 -2.65 -1.72 30.11
N ARG A 362 -1.47 -1.53 29.51
CA ARG A 362 -0.47 -0.57 29.99
C ARG A 362 -0.92 0.88 29.84
N LEU A 363 -1.55 1.23 28.72
CA LEU A 363 -2.13 2.56 28.48
C LEU A 363 -3.32 2.83 29.40
N ALA A 364 -4.17 1.83 29.66
CA ALA A 364 -5.26 1.94 30.63
C ALA A 364 -4.74 2.18 32.07
N CYS A 365 -3.69 1.45 32.49
CA CYS A 365 -3.07 1.66 33.80
C CYS A 365 -2.33 3.00 33.93
N ALA A 366 -1.78 3.54 32.84
CA ALA A 366 -1.17 4.86 32.81
C ALA A 366 -2.21 5.99 32.86
N GLY A 367 -3.34 5.83 32.13
CA GLY A 367 -4.45 6.78 32.10
C GLY A 367 -5.16 6.96 33.46
N ALA A 368 -5.09 5.96 34.35
CA ALA A 368 -5.62 6.07 35.71
C ALA A 368 -4.82 7.03 36.64
N ARG A 369 -3.62 7.47 36.23
CA ARG A 369 -2.78 8.42 36.99
C ARG A 369 -2.72 9.83 36.40
N THR A 370 -3.29 10.05 35.22
CA THR A 370 -3.43 11.38 34.60
C THR A 370 -4.75 11.42 33.82
N ALA A 371 -5.83 11.80 34.51
CA ALA A 371 -7.08 12.12 33.85
C ALA A 371 -6.89 13.38 32.99
N GLY A 372 -6.69 13.19 31.68
CA GLY A 372 -6.64 14.27 30.69
C GLY A 372 -5.59 14.01 29.62
N GLY A 373 -5.96 13.40 28.48
CA GLY A 373 -5.00 13.18 27.41
C GLY A 373 -5.49 12.40 26.19
N LEU A 374 -6.77 12.51 25.83
CA LEU A 374 -7.27 12.11 24.51
C LEU A 374 -8.23 13.22 24.08
N THR A 375 -7.68 14.40 23.76
CA THR A 375 -8.50 15.58 23.47
C THR A 375 -8.05 16.32 22.21
N ALA A 376 -9.04 16.42 21.31
CA ALA A 376 -9.33 17.48 20.34
C ALA A 376 -8.30 17.81 19.24
N LEU A 377 -8.55 17.23 18.06
CA LEU A 377 -8.32 17.91 16.78
C LEU A 377 -9.06 19.26 16.77
N ARG A 378 -8.44 20.28 16.17
CA ARG A 378 -8.96 21.65 16.00
C ARG A 378 -10.34 21.67 15.28
N PRO A 379 -11.12 22.77 15.42
CA PRO A 379 -12.48 22.85 14.91
C PRO A 379 -12.48 22.97 13.38
N GLY A 380 -12.63 21.83 12.70
CA GLY A 380 -12.74 21.75 11.24
C GLY A 380 -13.25 20.41 10.73
N TRP A 381 -13.93 19.63 11.59
CA TRP A 381 -14.46 18.29 11.26
C TRP A 381 -15.90 18.11 11.66
#